data_AF-A0A2W4UBU8-F1
#
_entry.id   AF-A0A2W4UBU8-F1
#
_cell.length_a   1.000
_cell.length_b   1.000
_cell.length_c   1.000
_cell.angle_alpha   90.00
_cell.angle_beta   90.00
_cell.angle_gamma   90.00
#
_symmetry.space_group_name_H-M   'P 1'
#
loop_
_entity.id
_entity.type
_entity.pdbx_description
1 polymer ?
#
loop_
_entity_poly.entity_id
_entity_poly.type
_entity_poly.pdbx_seq_one_letter_code
_entity_poly.pdbx_strand_id
1 'polypeptide(L)'
;MLFARAMGFARAPELADAGQAQRIAAEALHDFRPVEAALSGDRRGALVAATDGRVALVRPFGDRWVVRIVNGAAATVDGGTLRLQVAEAMFPPALLDLGPAATGWARRL
;
A
#
# COMPACT_ATOMS: atom_id res chain seq x y z
N MET A 1 34.06 1.43 10.34
CA MET A 1 33.64 0.76 9.09
C MET A 1 32.13 0.93 8.94
N LEU A 2 31.67 1.93 8.19
CA LEU A 2 30.27 2.03 7.77
C LEU A 2 30.24 1.67 6.29
N PHE A 3 29.76 0.48 5.97
CA PHE A 3 29.39 0.12 4.61
C PHE A 3 28.13 0.91 4.24
N ALA A 4 28.32 2.16 3.81
CA ALA A 4 27.32 2.89 3.05
C ALA A 4 27.12 2.11 1.74
N ARG A 5 26.12 1.21 1.76
CA ARG A 5 25.75 0.33 0.66
C ARG A 5 25.12 1.15 -0.47
N ALA A 6 25.97 1.83 -1.22
CA ALA A 6 25.70 2.28 -2.57
C ALA A 6 25.63 1.04 -3.47
N MET A 7 24.43 0.51 -3.71
CA MET A 7 24.21 -0.61 -4.64
C MET A 7 22.98 -0.40 -5.53
N GLY A 8 22.92 0.74 -6.23
CA GLY A 8 22.00 0.87 -7.37
C GLY A 8 20.53 0.77 -6.99
N PHE A 9 20.00 1.81 -6.33
CA PHE A 9 18.55 1.98 -6.31
C PHE A 9 18.10 2.31 -7.72
N ALA A 10 17.63 1.29 -8.46
CA ALA A 10 16.51 1.54 -9.36
C ALA A 10 15.48 2.33 -8.53
N ARG A 11 15.16 3.55 -8.98
CA ARG A 11 14.24 4.46 -8.30
C ARG A 11 12.99 3.64 -7.94
N ALA A 12 12.60 3.62 -6.66
CA ALA A 12 11.44 2.84 -6.22
C ALA A 12 10.25 3.12 -7.16
N PRO A 13 9.57 2.08 -7.68
CA PRO A 13 8.58 2.28 -8.72
C PRO A 13 7.44 3.16 -8.19
N GLU A 14 6.89 3.98 -9.09
CA GLU A 14 5.74 4.84 -8.82
C GLU A 14 4.52 4.26 -9.56
N LEU A 15 3.35 4.33 -8.92
CA LEU A 15 2.09 3.97 -9.55
C LEU A 15 1.73 5.04 -10.59
N ALA A 16 1.20 4.64 -11.72
CA ALA A 16 0.74 5.46 -12.85
C ALA A 16 -0.74 5.86 -12.71
N ASP A 17 -1.55 5.06 -12.03
CA ASP A 17 -2.95 5.36 -11.71
C ASP A 17 -3.52 4.28 -10.77
N ALA A 18 -4.81 4.44 -10.43
CA ALA A 18 -5.54 3.51 -9.59
C ALA A 18 -5.72 2.14 -10.27
N GLY A 19 -5.90 2.13 -11.59
CA GLY A 19 -6.00 0.91 -12.38
C GLY A 19 -4.71 0.09 -12.33
N GLN A 20 -3.53 0.71 -12.29
CA GLN A 20 -2.27 -0.01 -12.10
C GLN A 20 -2.21 -0.68 -10.73
N ALA A 21 -2.61 0.03 -9.66
CA ALA A 21 -2.66 -0.57 -8.31
C ALA A 21 -3.62 -1.76 -8.26
N GLN A 22 -4.79 -1.64 -8.89
CA GLN A 22 -5.77 -2.72 -8.99
C GLN A 22 -5.22 -3.94 -9.74
N ARG A 23 -4.55 -3.73 -10.88
CA ARG A 23 -3.90 -4.82 -11.64
C ARG A 23 -2.83 -5.52 -10.82
N ILE A 24 -1.92 -4.76 -10.20
CA ILE A 24 -0.87 -5.33 -9.34
C ILE A 24 -1.49 -6.17 -8.22
N ALA A 25 -2.57 -5.71 -7.60
CA ALA A 25 -3.26 -6.47 -6.54
C ALA A 25 -3.92 -7.75 -7.08
N ALA A 26 -4.61 -7.68 -8.22
CA ALA A 26 -5.25 -8.84 -8.86
C ALA A 26 -4.24 -9.88 -9.36
N GLU A 27 -3.08 -9.45 -9.85
CA GLU A 27 -1.99 -10.32 -10.29
C GLU A 27 -1.29 -11.00 -9.11
N ALA A 28 -1.13 -10.30 -7.98
CA ALA A 28 -0.44 -10.80 -6.81
C ALA A 28 -1.29 -11.70 -5.89
N LEU A 29 -2.62 -11.55 -5.91
CA LEU A 29 -3.54 -12.24 -5.00
C LEU A 29 -4.56 -13.08 -5.79
N HIS A 30 -4.56 -14.39 -5.55
CA HIS A 30 -5.56 -15.28 -6.15
C HIS A 30 -6.99 -14.91 -5.69
N ASP A 31 -7.95 -14.99 -6.61
CA ASP A 31 -9.36 -14.62 -6.41
C ASP A 31 -9.60 -13.21 -5.88
N PHE A 32 -8.66 -12.29 -6.06
CA PHE A 32 -8.85 -10.89 -5.69
C PHE A 32 -9.50 -10.14 -6.85
N ARG A 33 -10.70 -9.59 -6.62
CA ARG A 33 -11.49 -8.83 -7.62
C ARG A 33 -11.56 -7.37 -7.19
N PRO A 34 -10.62 -6.53 -7.65
CA PRO A 34 -10.53 -5.14 -7.20
C PRO A 34 -11.71 -4.32 -7.73
N VAL A 35 -12.29 -3.48 -6.86
CA VAL A 35 -13.44 -2.61 -7.19
C VAL A 35 -13.17 -1.14 -6.90
N GLU A 36 -12.29 -0.84 -5.94
CA GLU A 36 -11.95 0.53 -5.54
C GLU A 36 -10.45 0.58 -5.23
N ALA A 37 -9.78 1.68 -5.56
CA ALA A 37 -8.41 1.90 -5.15
C ALA A 37 -8.15 3.38 -4.84
N ALA A 38 -7.29 3.63 -3.85
CA ALA A 38 -6.83 4.96 -3.47
C ALA A 38 -5.30 4.98 -3.46
N LEU A 39 -4.71 5.92 -4.20
CA LEU A 39 -3.27 6.13 -4.22
C LEU A 39 -2.87 7.08 -3.11
N SER A 40 -1.69 6.84 -2.57
CA SER A 40 -0.96 7.84 -1.82
C SER A 40 -0.58 9.02 -2.73
N GLY A 41 -0.56 10.24 -2.19
CA GLY A 41 -0.16 11.46 -2.91
C GLY A 41 1.25 11.38 -3.52
N ASP A 42 2.15 10.63 -2.88
CA ASP A 42 3.50 10.36 -3.39
C ASP A 42 3.58 9.25 -4.46
N ARG A 43 2.45 8.59 -4.73
CA ARG A 43 2.28 7.51 -5.72
C ARG A 43 3.14 6.27 -5.43
N ARG A 44 3.69 6.16 -4.22
CA ARG A 44 4.51 5.03 -3.77
C ARG A 44 3.72 4.08 -2.87
N GLY A 45 2.40 4.10 -3.00
CA GLY A 45 1.55 3.14 -2.35
C GLY A 45 0.10 3.35 -2.70
N ALA A 46 -0.69 2.31 -2.51
CA ALA A 46 -2.12 2.36 -2.68
C ALA A 46 -2.81 1.35 -1.77
N LEU A 47 -4.07 1.65 -1.43
CA LEU A 47 -5.01 0.67 -0.94
C LEU A 47 -5.94 0.26 -2.07
N VAL A 48 -6.27 -1.03 -2.12
CA VAL A 48 -7.18 -1.61 -3.09
C VAL A 48 -8.21 -2.42 -2.33
N ALA A 49 -9.49 -2.10 -2.50
CA ALA A 49 -10.59 -2.90 -1.96
C ALA A 49 -11.09 -3.86 -3.03
N ALA A 50 -11.40 -5.09 -2.62
CA ALA A 50 -12.03 -6.10 -3.44
C ALA A 50 -13.54 -6.20 -3.14
N THR A 51 -14.27 -6.82 -4.07
CA THR A 51 -15.72 -7.06 -3.97
C THR A 51 -16.14 -7.91 -2.76
N ASP A 52 -15.21 -8.66 -2.18
CA ASP A 52 -15.44 -9.54 -1.02
C ASP A 52 -15.12 -8.84 0.32
N GLY A 53 -14.84 -7.53 0.29
CA GLY A 53 -14.51 -6.73 1.46
C GLY A 53 -13.04 -6.80 1.88
N ARG A 54 -12.20 -7.59 1.20
CA ARG A 54 -10.76 -7.59 1.47
C ARG A 54 -10.13 -6.28 1.03
N VAL A 55 -9.18 -5.78 1.82
CA VAL A 55 -8.37 -4.61 1.50
C VAL A 55 -6.91 -5.02 1.40
N ALA A 56 -6.30 -4.71 0.25
CA ALA A 56 -4.90 -4.95 -0.05
C ALA A 56 -4.10 -3.65 -0.04
N LEU A 57 -2.94 -3.68 0.61
CA LEU A 57 -1.90 -2.66 0.51
C LEU A 57 -0.96 -3.03 -0.63
N VAL A 58 -0.78 -2.11 -1.57
CA VAL A 58 0.23 -2.16 -2.64
C VAL A 58 1.31 -1.15 -2.30
N ARG A 59 2.57 -1.57 -2.19
CA ARG A 59 3.71 -0.67 -1.92
C ARG A 59 4.99 -1.17 -2.59
N PRO A 60 5.97 -0.30 -2.88
CA PRO A 60 7.25 -0.71 -3.38
C PRO A 60 8.07 -1.38 -2.28
N PHE A 61 8.85 -2.38 -2.69
CA PHE A 61 9.87 -3.06 -1.91
C PHE A 61 11.07 -3.31 -2.80
N GLY A 62 12.07 -2.42 -2.73
CA GLY A 62 13.16 -2.38 -3.69
C GLY A 62 12.68 -1.94 -5.08
N ASP A 63 12.93 -2.78 -6.07
CA ASP A 63 12.55 -2.61 -7.49
C ASP A 63 11.19 -3.23 -7.85
N ARG A 64 10.51 -3.85 -6.88
CA ARG A 64 9.28 -4.62 -7.08
C ARG A 64 8.13 -4.07 -6.25
N TRP A 65 6.92 -4.50 -6.60
CA TRP A 65 5.71 -4.28 -5.82
C TRP A 65 5.44 -5.44 -4.87
N VAL A 66 5.03 -5.12 -3.65
CA VAL A 66 4.52 -6.09 -2.68
C VAL A 66 3.06 -5.78 -2.39
N VAL A 67 2.26 -6.83 -2.36
CA VAL A 67 0.83 -6.77 -2.06
C VAL A 67 0.54 -7.59 -0.80
N ARG A 68 -0.20 -7.01 0.15
CA ARG A 68 -0.60 -7.68 1.39
C ARG A 68 -2.04 -7.35 1.75
N ILE A 69 -2.80 -8.36 2.18
CA ILE A 69 -4.10 -8.13 2.82
C ILE A 69 -3.85 -7.50 4.19
N VAL A 70 -4.56 -6.41 4.46
CA VAL A 70 -4.38 -5.57 5.67
C VAL A 70 -5.66 -5.44 6.49
N ASN A 71 -6.67 -6.27 6.23
CA ASN A 71 -7.82 -6.38 7.13
C ASN A 71 -7.35 -6.80 8.53
N GLY A 72 -7.83 -6.12 9.58
CA GLY A 72 -7.40 -6.27 10.96
C GLY A 72 -6.08 -5.58 11.31
N ALA A 73 -5.42 -4.90 10.37
CA ALA A 73 -4.22 -4.13 10.67
C ALA A 73 -4.55 -2.88 11.49
N ALA A 74 -3.71 -2.55 12.47
CA ALA A 74 -3.89 -1.32 13.23
C ALA A 74 -3.65 -0.11 12.32
N ALA A 75 -4.66 0.73 12.19
CA ALA A 75 -4.66 1.89 11.31
C ALA A 75 -4.90 3.17 12.12
N THR A 76 -4.06 4.18 11.91
CA THR A 76 -4.27 5.52 12.48
C THR A 76 -4.29 6.55 11.36
N VAL A 77 -5.12 7.58 11.50
CA VAL A 77 -5.19 8.68 10.53
C VAL A 77 -4.75 9.95 11.21
N ASP A 78 -3.82 10.65 10.59
CA ASP A 78 -3.34 11.96 11.02
C ASP A 78 -3.27 12.90 9.82
N GLY A 79 -4.06 13.98 9.84
CA GLY A 79 -4.05 15.01 8.78
C GLY A 79 -4.30 14.50 7.34
N GLY A 80 -5.01 13.38 7.15
CA GLY A 80 -5.21 12.75 5.83
C GLY A 80 -4.14 11.73 5.44
N THR A 81 -3.11 11.55 6.28
CA THR A 81 -2.17 10.43 6.17
C THR A 81 -2.68 9.24 6.97
N LEU A 82 -2.83 8.10 6.30
CA LEU A 82 -3.13 6.82 6.90
C LEU A 82 -1.82 6.09 7.23
N ARG A 83 -1.63 5.74 8.51
CA ARG A 83 -0.53 4.91 8.99
C ARG A 83 -1.03 3.51 9.29
N LEU A 84 -0.43 2.51 8.66
CA LEU A 84 -0.78 1.10 8.81
C LEU A 84 0.34 0.34 9.48
N GLN A 85 0.03 -0.29 10.62
CA GLN A 85 0.92 -1.26 11.24
C GLN A 85 0.57 -2.66 10.71
N VAL A 86 1.44 -3.17 9.85
CA VAL A 86 1.37 -4.55 9.40
C VAL A 86 1.91 -5.44 10.52
N ALA A 87 1.29 -6.60 10.77
CA ALA A 87 1.62 -7.46 11.91
C ALA A 87 3.07 -8.00 11.92
N GLU A 88 3.76 -7.97 10.78
CA GLU A 88 5.14 -8.42 10.67
C GLU A 88 6.11 -7.34 11.16
N ALA A 89 6.77 -7.57 12.30
CA ALA A 89 7.69 -6.63 12.96
C ALA A 89 8.86 -6.13 12.09
N MET A 90 9.23 -6.89 11.05
CA MET A 90 10.27 -6.50 10.09
C MET A 90 9.78 -5.49 9.04
N PHE A 91 8.47 -5.27 8.93
CA PHE A 91 7.89 -4.34 7.97
C PHE A 91 7.64 -2.99 8.63
N PRO A 92 8.34 -1.92 8.21
CA PRO A 92 8.06 -0.59 8.73
C PRO A 92 6.62 -0.20 8.38
N PRO A 93 5.94 0.55 9.28
CA PRO A 93 4.58 1.00 9.06
C PRO A 93 4.43 1.67 7.70
N ALA A 94 3.36 1.34 6.98
CA ALA A 94 3.07 2.00 5.72
C ALA A 94 2.41 3.35 5.99
N LEU A 95 2.90 4.40 5.36
CA LEU A 95 2.31 5.73 5.38
C LEU A 95 1.73 6.01 4.00
N LEU A 96 0.46 6.35 3.95
CA LEU A 96 -0.25 6.67 2.71
C LEU A 96 -0.95 8.01 2.87
N ASP A 97 -0.57 9.00 2.07
CA ASP A 97 -1.31 10.26 2.01
C ASP A 97 -2.55 10.08 1.13
N LEU A 98 -3.68 9.77 1.75
CA LEU A 98 -4.96 9.54 1.05
C LEU A 98 -5.89 10.77 1.15
N GLY A 99 -5.42 11.85 1.77
CA GLY A 99 -6.20 13.05 2.03
C GLY A 99 -7.54 12.75 2.72
N PRO A 100 -8.67 13.33 2.25
CA PRO A 100 -9.99 13.12 2.86
C PRO A 100 -10.46 11.66 2.86
N ALA A 101 -9.94 10.81 1.96
CA ALA A 101 -10.33 9.41 1.89
C ALA A 101 -9.72 8.56 3.03
N ALA A 102 -8.66 9.05 3.69
CA ALA A 102 -7.92 8.29 4.69
C ALA A 102 -8.80 7.71 5.81
N THR A 103 -9.71 8.51 6.36
CA THR A 103 -10.64 8.07 7.41
C THR A 103 -11.61 7.00 6.93
N GLY A 104 -12.07 7.09 5.68
CA GLY A 104 -12.95 6.08 5.08
C GLY A 104 -12.23 4.74 4.91
N TRP A 105 -10.99 4.78 4.45
CA TRP A 105 -10.16 3.58 4.31
C TRP A 105 -9.78 2.97 5.65
N ALA A 106 -9.44 3.78 6.66
CA ALA A 106 -9.12 3.28 8.00
C ALA A 106 -10.23 2.43 8.61
N ARG A 107 -11.51 2.75 8.32
CA ARG A 107 -12.68 2.04 8.85
C ARG A 107 -12.99 0.72 8.13
N ARG A 108 -12.38 0.48 6.97
CA ARG A 108 -12.57 -0.74 6.15
C ARG A 108 -11.54 -1.83 6.47
N LEU A 109 -10.52 -1.49 7.27
CA LEU A 109 -9.45 -2.39 7.70
C LEU A 109 -9.90 -3.12 8.96
#